data_AF-A0A3B1AKJ8-F1
#
_entry.id   AF-A0A3B1AKJ8-F1
#
_cell.length_a   1.000
_cell.length_b   1.000
_cell.length_c   1.000
_cell.angle_alpha   90.00
_cell.angle_beta   90.00
_cell.angle_gamma   90.00
#
_symmetry.space_group_name_H-M   'P 1'
#
loop_
_entity.id
_entity.type
_entity.pdbx_description
1 polymer ?
#
loop_
_entity_poly.entity_id
_entity_poly.type
_entity_poly.pdbx_seq_one_letter_code
_entity_poly.pdbx_strand_id
1 'polypeptide(L)'
;ANARDPYYQTYPGYLWRVPIAIVGGSAPHLGRIINGPTGLELNYEYDPNTGFWDIVMQWPNPVLGLHNIILEIYDQNNTTPVTLNWNLHVRVENAVFVSLSRGNNNNDGTFANPIRDFLGLMGPLEPTTTFSRYTAYFESGTYNTLWDYDPSWPNQFNMPMRADQKAVQFIGIPGENVTIDVSPDGGPTFTGGAFGLGNGTNNGSPFVMKNIRCIGTCHQPTGTAQRLVLVGESSNMLIFESTFEGQVGPGTQGQNPSYFQFNRAQSNYAKGRNIFMRNNINDLNNYMFSEIYDMEQCVFQSNIISGTTSGISRLVYLKELSRQFAIRGNTSLDTDSICVFIDSSVGQYTDIQVEYNNWKMATTGERFVVVGSTGTVPVGDIQLSRNTATGGVIQFRGTGGGGPVNIQDCIRQTSEGVSGIDETVVGITWNLIRDSQAASGIVDVNNKLIDRITNLGRLGAEVSDNP
;
A
#
# COMPACT_ATOMS: atom_id res chain seq x y z
N ALA A 1 15.65 11.23 12.63
CA ALA A 1 15.18 11.31 11.23
C ALA A 1 15.96 12.40 10.50
N ASN A 2 16.41 12.17 9.27
CA ASN A 2 17.10 13.19 8.47
C ASN A 2 16.10 14.25 8.02
N ALA A 3 16.38 15.54 8.25
CA ALA A 3 15.56 16.68 7.82
C ALA A 3 15.40 16.84 6.28
N ARG A 4 15.79 15.82 5.51
CA ARG A 4 15.69 15.73 4.04
C ARG A 4 14.70 14.68 3.56
N ASP A 5 14.04 13.96 4.47
CA ASP A 5 13.06 12.94 4.10
C ASP A 5 11.71 13.61 3.81
N PRO A 6 11.14 13.47 2.60
CA PRO A 6 9.89 14.12 2.21
C PRO A 6 8.71 13.86 3.16
N TYR A 7 8.71 12.78 3.94
CA TYR A 7 7.61 12.52 4.89
C TYR A 7 7.49 13.56 6.01
N TYR A 8 8.52 14.37 6.25
CA TYR A 8 8.58 15.32 7.37
C TYR A 8 8.50 16.78 6.93
N GLN A 9 7.81 17.07 5.83
CA GLN A 9 7.55 18.43 5.36
C GLN A 9 6.08 18.65 4.97
N THR A 10 5.61 19.88 5.10
CA THR A 10 4.28 20.31 4.63
C THR A 10 4.25 21.82 4.35
N TYR A 11 3.24 22.30 3.65
CA TYR A 11 2.98 23.71 3.40
C TYR A 11 2.10 24.32 4.51
N PRO A 12 2.34 25.57 4.94
CA PRO A 12 1.54 26.21 5.97
C PRO A 12 0.07 26.41 5.55
N GLY A 13 -0.87 26.15 6.45
CA GLY A 13 -2.30 26.36 6.19
C GLY A 13 -3.02 25.26 5.42
N TYR A 14 -2.33 24.23 4.92
CA TYR A 14 -2.96 23.02 4.39
C TYR A 14 -2.98 21.93 5.45
N LEU A 15 -4.08 21.19 5.55
CA LEU A 15 -4.21 20.02 6.41
C LEU A 15 -3.02 19.07 6.17
N TRP A 16 -2.18 18.95 7.18
CA TRP A 16 -1.16 17.91 7.23
C TRP A 16 -1.78 16.68 7.84
N ARG A 17 -1.68 15.55 7.16
CA ARG A 17 -2.36 14.31 7.55
C ARG A 17 -1.51 13.13 7.14
N VAL A 18 -1.10 12.27 8.07
CA VAL A 18 -0.22 11.14 7.78
C VAL A 18 -0.64 9.91 8.58
N PRO A 19 -0.59 8.70 8.00
CA PRO A 19 -0.86 7.49 8.76
C PRO A 19 0.31 7.14 9.69
N ILE A 20 0.00 6.51 10.81
CA ILE A 20 1.00 5.83 11.64
C ILE A 20 1.01 4.35 11.25
N ALA A 21 2.00 3.98 10.44
CA ALA A 21 2.19 2.61 9.96
C ALA A 21 3.08 1.81 10.93
N ILE A 22 2.59 0.67 11.40
CA ILE A 22 3.26 -0.16 12.41
C ILE A 22 3.51 -1.55 11.83
N VAL A 23 4.77 -1.97 11.83
CA VAL A 23 5.19 -3.32 11.48
C VAL A 23 5.53 -4.07 12.76
N GLY A 24 5.04 -5.31 12.90
CA GLY A 24 5.14 -6.04 14.16
C GLY A 24 4.15 -5.53 15.20
N GLY A 25 4.30 -6.00 16.44
CA GLY A 25 3.36 -5.74 17.52
C GLY A 25 2.03 -6.48 17.33
N SER A 26 1.20 -6.44 18.36
CA SER A 26 -0.11 -7.08 18.39
C SER A 26 -1.22 -6.03 18.25
N ALA A 27 -1.94 -6.01 17.12
CA ALA A 27 -3.02 -5.06 16.85
C ALA A 27 -4.33 -5.41 17.61
N PRO A 28 -5.16 -4.42 18.04
CA PRO A 28 -5.09 -3.00 17.69
C PRO A 28 -4.00 -2.24 18.46
N HIS A 29 -3.57 -1.11 17.90
CA HIS A 29 -2.57 -0.25 18.49
C HIS A 29 -3.22 1.00 19.08
N LEU A 30 -2.64 1.52 20.14
CA LEU A 30 -3.01 2.80 20.75
C LEU A 30 -1.81 3.73 20.70
N GLY A 31 -2.07 5.04 20.67
CA GLY A 31 -1.05 6.07 20.69
C GLY A 31 -1.46 7.31 21.46
N ARG A 32 -0.45 8.09 21.87
CA ARG A 32 -0.64 9.39 22.49
C ARG A 32 0.45 10.37 22.10
N ILE A 33 0.08 11.60 21.83
CA ILE A 33 1.03 12.69 21.57
C ILE A 33 1.57 13.17 22.92
N ILE A 34 2.88 13.06 23.10
CA ILE A 34 3.60 13.55 24.29
C ILE A 34 4.02 15.00 24.11
N ASN A 35 4.43 15.35 22.88
CA ASN A 35 4.81 16.70 22.49
C ASN A 35 4.43 16.94 21.04
N GLY A 36 3.98 18.14 20.72
CA GLY A 36 3.59 18.53 19.37
C GLY A 36 3.11 19.97 19.33
N PRO A 37 3.00 20.57 18.13
CA PRO A 37 2.46 21.91 18.00
C PRO A 37 0.96 21.96 18.34
N THR A 38 0.47 23.14 18.73
CA THR A 38 -0.94 23.35 19.07
C THR A 38 -1.86 22.98 17.90
N GLY A 39 -2.88 22.17 18.17
CA GLY A 39 -3.84 21.68 17.17
C GLY A 39 -3.39 20.43 16.41
N LEU A 40 -2.22 19.86 16.74
CA LEU A 40 -1.87 18.52 16.30
C LEU A 40 -2.72 17.49 17.05
N GLU A 41 -3.34 16.59 16.31
CA GLU A 41 -4.25 15.57 16.84
C GLU A 41 -3.85 14.17 16.37
N LEU A 42 -4.17 13.17 17.19
CA LEU A 42 -4.09 11.77 16.84
C LEU A 42 -5.51 11.21 16.74
N ASN A 43 -5.92 10.85 15.53
CA ASN A 43 -7.23 10.31 15.26
C ASN A 43 -7.18 8.79 15.17
N TYR A 44 -8.19 8.15 15.77
CA TYR A 44 -8.53 6.77 15.54
C TYR A 44 -9.69 6.73 14.58
N GLU A 45 -9.43 6.28 13.36
CA GLU A 45 -10.43 6.30 12.30
C GLU A 45 -10.88 4.88 12.00
N TYR A 46 -12.14 4.61 12.33
CA TYR A 46 -12.80 3.38 11.92
C TYR A 46 -13.19 3.48 10.46
N ASP A 47 -12.71 2.55 9.64
CA ASP A 47 -13.23 2.37 8.29
C ASP A 47 -14.33 1.30 8.31
N PRO A 48 -15.61 1.67 8.09
CA PRO A 48 -16.71 0.72 8.09
C PRO A 48 -16.64 -0.31 6.96
N ASN A 49 -15.95 0.00 5.86
CA ASN A 49 -15.80 -0.92 4.73
C ASN A 49 -14.78 -2.02 5.02
N THR A 50 -13.80 -1.74 5.89
CA THR A 50 -12.80 -2.72 6.31
C THR A 50 -13.11 -3.35 7.66
N GLY A 51 -13.76 -2.59 8.56
CA GLY A 51 -13.97 -2.95 9.94
C GLY A 51 -12.71 -2.77 10.80
N PHE A 52 -11.74 -1.97 10.36
CA PHE A 52 -10.45 -1.79 11.01
C PHE A 52 -10.26 -0.34 11.50
N TRP A 53 -9.49 -0.16 12.57
CA TRP A 53 -9.15 1.15 13.13
C TRP A 53 -7.73 1.55 12.75
N ASP A 54 -7.60 2.66 12.03
CA ASP A 54 -6.32 3.27 11.69
C ASP A 54 -5.96 4.39 12.66
N ILE A 55 -4.67 4.55 12.93
CA ILE A 55 -4.14 5.71 13.62
C ILE A 55 -3.65 6.70 12.57
N VAL A 56 -4.28 7.87 12.50
CA VAL A 56 -3.91 8.96 11.59
C VAL A 56 -3.56 10.18 12.41
N MET A 57 -2.37 10.73 12.19
CA MET A 57 -1.98 12.00 12.77
C MET A 57 -2.42 13.13 11.83
N GLN A 58 -3.05 14.16 12.37
CA GLN A 58 -3.50 15.30 11.59
C GLN A 58 -3.23 16.65 12.26
N TRP A 59 -2.98 17.67 11.46
CA TRP A 59 -2.86 19.04 11.88
C TRP A 59 -3.58 19.93 10.86
N PRO A 60 -4.79 20.41 11.16
CA PRO A 60 -5.63 21.12 10.18
C PRO A 60 -5.03 22.41 9.64
N ASN A 61 -4.27 23.14 10.45
CA ASN A 61 -3.67 24.42 10.07
C ASN A 61 -2.21 24.49 10.54
N PRO A 62 -1.29 23.81 9.85
CA PRO A 62 0.14 23.85 10.18
C PRO A 62 0.69 25.26 10.06
N VAL A 63 1.42 25.71 11.08
CA VAL A 63 2.04 27.04 11.12
C VAL A 63 3.49 26.94 10.70
N LEU A 64 3.98 27.92 9.92
CA LEU A 64 5.37 27.99 9.44
C LEU A 64 6.38 27.78 10.59
N GLY A 65 7.37 26.92 10.39
CA GLY A 65 8.42 26.65 11.36
C GLY A 65 8.83 25.17 11.44
N LEU A 66 9.76 24.89 12.35
CA LEU A 66 10.20 23.53 12.67
C LEU A 66 9.55 23.10 13.99
N HIS A 67 8.78 22.00 13.95
CA HIS A 67 7.99 21.53 15.09
C HIS A 67 8.45 20.14 15.50
N ASN A 68 8.81 19.98 16.78
CA ASN A 68 9.14 18.67 17.32
C ASN A 68 7.87 17.92 17.69
N ILE A 69 7.78 16.65 17.28
CA ILE A 69 6.67 15.75 17.57
C ILE A 69 7.22 14.52 18.29
N ILE A 70 6.62 14.21 19.44
CA ILE A 70 6.90 13.01 20.22
C ILE A 70 5.59 12.24 20.37
N LEU A 71 5.59 11.00 19.90
CA LEU A 71 4.46 10.09 19.91
C LEU A 71 4.86 8.81 20.66
N GLU A 72 3.99 8.33 21.53
CA GLU A 72 4.10 6.98 22.09
C GLU A 72 3.07 6.07 21.45
N ILE A 73 3.48 4.85 21.09
CA ILE A 73 2.61 3.79 20.55
C ILE A 73 2.67 2.57 21.47
N TYR A 74 1.51 2.01 21.78
CA TYR A 74 1.29 0.81 22.56
C TYR A 74 0.68 -0.25 21.64
N ASP A 75 1.13 -1.50 21.77
CA ASP A 75 0.40 -2.64 21.21
C ASP A 75 -0.54 -3.23 22.27
N GLN A 76 -1.49 -4.07 21.86
CA GLN A 76 -2.53 -4.57 22.78
C GLN A 76 -1.97 -5.45 23.92
N ASN A 77 -0.77 -6.01 23.76
CA ASN A 77 -0.18 -6.98 24.68
C ASN A 77 0.93 -6.37 25.56
N ASN A 78 1.45 -5.20 25.19
CA ASN A 78 2.56 -4.55 25.85
C ASN A 78 2.11 -3.35 26.67
N THR A 79 2.59 -3.32 27.91
CA THR A 79 2.42 -2.19 28.81
C THR A 79 3.45 -1.08 28.58
N THR A 80 4.52 -1.36 27.84
CA THR A 80 5.61 -0.41 27.56
C THR A 80 5.46 0.17 26.16
N PRO A 81 5.35 1.51 26.00
CA PRO A 81 5.23 2.12 24.69
C PRO A 81 6.56 2.16 23.93
N VAL A 82 6.45 2.14 22.60
CA VAL A 82 7.50 2.60 21.70
C VAL A 82 7.38 4.12 21.57
N THR A 83 8.44 4.85 21.92
CA THR A 83 8.51 6.30 21.74
C THR A 83 9.14 6.65 20.39
N LEU A 84 8.43 7.45 19.60
CA LEU A 84 8.85 8.01 18.32
C LEU A 84 9.07 9.51 18.46
N ASN A 85 10.16 10.02 17.90
CA ASN A 85 10.49 11.45 17.95
C ASN A 85 11.03 11.91 16.59
N TRP A 86 10.40 12.94 16.02
CA TRP A 86 10.85 13.57 14.78
C TRP A 86 10.52 15.06 14.75
N ASN A 87 11.06 15.77 13.75
CA ASN A 87 10.73 17.17 13.50
C ASN A 87 9.95 17.27 12.18
N LEU A 88 8.83 17.99 12.19
CA LEU A 88 8.06 18.39 11.00
C LEU A 88 8.47 19.80 10.57
N HIS A 89 8.87 19.96 9.31
CA HIS A 89 9.18 21.26 8.74
C HIS A 89 7.98 21.80 7.95
N VAL A 90 7.30 22.80 8.52
CA VAL A 90 6.25 23.55 7.82
C VAL A 90 6.91 24.72 7.10
N ARG A 91 6.92 24.71 5.76
CA ARG A 91 7.66 25.68 4.95
C ARG A 91 7.00 25.97 3.61
N VAL A 92 7.36 27.09 2.99
CA VAL A 92 6.89 27.45 1.65
C VAL A 92 7.85 27.00 0.56
N GLU A 93 9.13 26.83 0.89
CA GLU A 93 10.16 26.33 -0.03
C GLU A 93 10.00 24.84 -0.32
N ASN A 94 10.39 24.41 -1.52
CA ASN A 94 10.22 23.04 -2.01
C ASN A 94 8.74 22.60 -2.09
N ALA A 95 7.82 23.56 -2.24
CA ALA A 95 6.44 23.33 -2.61
C ALA A 95 6.20 23.88 -4.03
N VAL A 96 5.48 23.12 -4.84
CA VAL A 96 5.03 23.54 -6.18
C VAL A 96 3.53 23.28 -6.29
N PHE A 97 2.79 24.23 -6.84
CA PHE A 97 1.34 24.14 -7.03
C PHE A 97 1.02 23.91 -8.50
N VAL A 98 0.16 22.93 -8.76
CA VAL A 98 -0.28 22.53 -10.10
C VAL A 98 -1.78 22.76 -10.22
N SER A 99 -2.20 23.50 -11.24
CA SER A 99 -3.59 23.89 -11.48
C SER A 99 -3.89 24.00 -12.96
N LEU A 100 -4.84 23.22 -13.47
CA LEU A 100 -5.27 23.34 -14.87
C LEU A 100 -5.99 24.65 -15.18
N SER A 101 -6.67 25.23 -14.19
CA SER A 101 -7.57 26.39 -14.37
C SER A 101 -6.85 27.72 -14.22
N ARG A 102 -5.87 27.81 -13.31
CA ARG A 102 -5.11 29.02 -13.02
C ARG A 102 -3.66 28.95 -13.49
N GLY A 103 -3.18 27.76 -13.83
CA GLY A 103 -1.77 27.52 -14.07
C GLY A 103 -1.30 27.81 -15.49
N ASN A 104 -0.02 28.15 -15.60
CA ASN A 104 0.71 28.29 -16.85
C ASN A 104 2.10 27.67 -16.66
N ASN A 105 2.60 26.88 -17.62
CA ASN A 105 3.91 26.21 -17.49
C ASN A 105 5.11 27.16 -17.50
N ASN A 106 4.90 28.45 -17.78
CA ASN A 106 5.91 29.50 -17.61
C ASN A 106 5.89 30.15 -16.21
N ASN A 107 4.95 29.77 -15.34
CA ASN A 107 4.87 30.27 -13.96
C ASN A 107 5.93 29.62 -13.05
N ASP A 108 6.18 30.23 -11.90
CA ASP A 108 7.18 29.78 -10.92
C ASP A 108 6.71 28.62 -10.03
N GLY A 109 5.44 28.22 -10.13
CA GLY A 109 4.89 27.12 -9.34
C GLY A 109 4.47 27.51 -7.93
N THR A 110 4.44 28.80 -7.59
CA THR A 110 3.90 29.27 -6.31
C THR A 110 2.37 29.13 -6.25
N PHE A 111 1.79 29.24 -5.05
CA PHE A 111 0.33 29.21 -4.90
C PHE A 111 -0.40 30.30 -5.71
N ALA A 112 0.22 31.49 -5.80
CA ALA A 112 -0.31 32.61 -6.58
C ALA A 112 -0.14 32.41 -8.09
N ASN A 113 0.97 31.81 -8.52
CA ASN A 113 1.28 31.52 -9.92
C ASN A 113 1.57 30.01 -10.10
N PRO A 114 0.54 29.15 -10.08
CA PRO A 114 0.73 27.71 -10.21
C PRO A 114 1.22 27.34 -11.62
N ILE A 115 1.91 26.21 -11.75
CA ILE A 115 2.16 25.59 -13.06
C ILE A 115 0.91 24.86 -13.54
N ARG A 116 0.81 24.59 -14.84
CA ARG A 116 -0.44 24.05 -15.42
C ARG A 116 -0.56 22.53 -15.27
N ASP A 117 0.49 21.80 -15.63
CA ASP A 117 0.43 20.35 -15.83
C ASP A 117 1.79 19.66 -15.59
N PHE A 118 1.88 18.37 -15.94
CA PHE A 118 3.10 17.57 -15.79
C PHE A 118 4.28 18.07 -16.63
N LEU A 119 4.05 18.72 -17.78
CA LEU A 119 5.15 19.30 -18.56
C LEU A 119 5.80 20.46 -17.80
N GLY A 120 4.98 21.30 -17.15
CA GLY A 120 5.48 22.33 -16.23
C GLY A 120 6.18 21.74 -15.02
N LEU A 121 5.63 20.67 -14.43
CA LEU A 121 6.14 20.05 -13.20
C LEU A 121 7.45 19.30 -13.41
N MET A 122 7.59 18.62 -14.53
CA MET A 122 8.69 17.69 -14.75
C MET A 122 9.71 18.21 -15.76
N GLY A 123 9.37 19.28 -16.48
CA GLY A 123 10.14 19.84 -17.58
C GLY A 123 10.01 19.05 -18.89
N PRO A 124 10.56 19.59 -20.00
CA PRO A 124 10.49 18.94 -21.31
C PRO A 124 11.44 17.75 -21.45
N LEU A 125 12.45 17.62 -20.56
CA LEU A 125 13.50 16.61 -20.65
C LEU A 125 13.65 15.82 -19.33
N GLU A 126 13.97 14.53 -19.43
CA GLU A 126 14.26 13.65 -18.28
C GLU A 126 15.25 14.29 -17.28
N PRO A 127 16.41 14.87 -17.68
CA PRO A 127 17.36 15.47 -16.73
C PRO A 127 16.91 16.80 -16.12
N THR A 128 15.72 17.33 -16.45
CA THR A 128 15.26 18.60 -15.86
C THR A 128 15.17 18.48 -14.33
N THR A 129 15.74 19.45 -13.61
CA THR A 129 15.86 19.47 -12.14
C THR A 129 15.01 20.55 -11.45
N THR A 130 14.19 21.30 -12.19
CA THR A 130 13.47 22.51 -11.72
C THR A 130 12.76 22.32 -10.37
N PHE A 131 12.08 21.18 -10.19
CA PHE A 131 11.33 20.86 -8.98
C PHE A 131 11.86 19.58 -8.29
N SER A 132 13.17 19.33 -8.37
CA SER A 132 13.81 18.19 -7.70
C SER A 132 13.51 18.16 -6.19
N ARG A 133 12.96 17.04 -5.71
CA ARG A 133 12.55 16.80 -4.31
C ARG A 133 11.40 17.69 -3.79
N TYR A 134 10.71 18.41 -4.66
CA TYR A 134 9.56 19.22 -4.24
C TYR A 134 8.38 18.34 -3.86
N THR A 135 7.49 18.92 -3.06
CA THR A 135 6.11 18.47 -2.88
C THR A 135 5.22 19.21 -3.88
N ALA A 136 4.60 18.47 -4.79
CA ALA A 136 3.62 18.99 -5.72
C ALA A 136 2.21 18.88 -5.14
N TYR A 137 1.54 20.02 -5.02
CA TYR A 137 0.17 20.17 -4.58
C TYR A 137 -0.74 20.38 -5.79
N PHE A 138 -1.70 19.50 -5.98
CA PHE A 138 -2.60 19.54 -7.13
C PHE A 138 -3.97 20.08 -6.73
N GLU A 139 -4.47 21.05 -7.50
CA GLU A 139 -5.88 21.47 -7.48
C GLU A 139 -6.75 20.53 -8.32
N SER A 140 -8.08 20.60 -8.17
CA SER A 140 -9.02 19.74 -8.90
C SER A 140 -8.79 19.79 -10.40
N GLY A 141 -8.80 18.61 -11.03
CA GLY A 141 -8.52 18.46 -12.44
C GLY A 141 -8.07 17.06 -12.83
N THR A 142 -8.06 16.79 -14.12
CA THR A 142 -7.49 15.57 -14.71
C THR A 142 -6.19 15.92 -15.42
N TYR A 143 -5.08 15.48 -14.84
CA TYR A 143 -3.73 15.77 -15.30
C TYR A 143 -3.20 14.58 -16.10
N ASN A 144 -3.05 14.78 -17.40
CA ASN A 144 -2.49 13.76 -18.28
C ASN A 144 -0.97 13.71 -18.09
N THR A 145 -0.41 12.51 -17.99
CA THR A 145 1.03 12.30 -17.87
C THR A 145 1.70 12.10 -19.21
N LEU A 146 1.03 12.44 -20.31
CA LEU A 146 1.55 12.28 -21.66
C LEU A 146 2.75 13.19 -21.84
N TRP A 147 3.90 12.61 -21.54
CA TRP A 147 5.20 13.11 -21.91
C TRP A 147 5.35 12.94 -23.41
N ASP A 148 5.81 13.99 -24.12
CA ASP A 148 6.29 13.87 -25.50
C ASP A 148 7.50 12.93 -25.48
N TYR A 149 7.23 11.63 -25.66
CA TYR A 149 8.22 10.56 -25.66
C TYR A 149 9.40 10.97 -26.55
N ASP A 150 10.57 11.14 -25.96
CA ASP A 150 11.80 11.34 -26.71
C ASP A 150 12.33 9.95 -27.12
N PRO A 151 12.18 9.55 -28.39
CA PRO A 151 12.56 8.22 -28.87
C PRO A 151 14.08 7.97 -28.81
N SER A 152 14.90 8.99 -28.54
CA SER A 152 16.34 8.84 -28.40
C SER A 152 16.78 8.23 -27.06
N TRP A 153 15.85 8.10 -26.09
CA TRP A 153 16.14 7.57 -24.77
C TRP A 153 15.68 6.11 -24.60
N PRO A 154 16.53 5.20 -24.12
CA PRO A 154 16.22 3.78 -23.97
C PRO A 154 15.28 3.46 -22.79
N ASN A 155 14.72 4.46 -22.11
CA ASN A 155 14.00 4.27 -20.86
C ASN A 155 12.51 3.99 -21.10
N GLN A 156 12.05 2.86 -20.57
CA GLN A 156 10.75 2.23 -20.83
C GLN A 156 9.58 2.83 -20.01
N PHE A 157 9.69 4.06 -19.49
CA PHE A 157 8.76 4.65 -18.51
C PHE A 157 8.14 5.97 -18.99
N ASN A 158 6.91 6.28 -18.55
CA ASN A 158 6.28 7.59 -18.82
C ASN A 158 6.93 8.69 -17.98
N MET A 159 7.20 8.39 -16.71
CA MET A 159 7.77 9.34 -15.75
C MET A 159 8.87 8.66 -14.94
N PRO A 160 10.15 8.82 -15.30
CA PRO A 160 11.26 8.42 -14.45
C PRO A 160 11.28 9.31 -13.19
N MET A 161 10.91 8.73 -12.06
CA MET A 161 10.81 9.39 -10.75
C MET A 161 12.17 9.37 -10.04
N ARG A 162 13.09 10.22 -10.49
CA ARG A 162 14.41 10.42 -9.88
C ARG A 162 14.37 11.57 -8.90
N ALA A 163 14.65 11.33 -7.63
CA ALA A 163 14.54 12.36 -6.59
C ALA A 163 15.44 13.58 -6.84
N ASP A 164 16.61 13.40 -7.44
CA ASP A 164 17.54 14.46 -7.83
C ASP A 164 17.10 15.27 -9.06
N GLN A 165 15.99 14.90 -9.70
CA GLN A 165 15.49 15.53 -10.92
C GLN A 165 14.02 15.98 -10.77
N LYS A 166 13.19 15.16 -10.12
CA LYS A 166 11.74 15.31 -10.12
C LYS A 166 11.19 15.59 -8.73
N ALA A 167 9.98 16.14 -8.69
CA ALA A 167 9.17 16.17 -7.49
C ALA A 167 8.96 14.73 -6.99
N VAL A 168 8.96 14.55 -5.68
CA VAL A 168 8.92 13.21 -5.05
C VAL A 168 7.64 12.97 -4.25
N GLN A 169 6.80 14.00 -4.13
CA GLN A 169 5.51 13.90 -3.47
C GLN A 169 4.43 14.52 -4.31
N PHE A 170 3.36 13.77 -4.55
CA PHE A 170 2.15 14.22 -5.22
C PHE A 170 1.02 14.18 -4.22
N ILE A 171 0.43 15.35 -3.95
CA ILE A 171 -0.62 15.53 -2.96
C ILE A 171 -1.79 16.25 -3.63
N GLY A 172 -2.95 15.60 -3.70
CA GLY A 172 -4.19 16.29 -4.01
C GLY A 172 -4.61 17.14 -2.83
N ILE A 173 -4.86 18.43 -3.05
CA ILE A 173 -5.27 19.34 -1.98
C ILE A 173 -6.57 18.82 -1.33
N PRO A 174 -6.68 18.78 0.01
CA PRO A 174 -7.88 18.31 0.68
C PRO A 174 -9.15 19.04 0.20
N GLY A 175 -10.17 18.26 -0.18
CA GLY A 175 -11.41 18.78 -0.77
C GLY A 175 -11.39 18.94 -2.29
N GLU A 176 -10.23 18.84 -2.93
CA GLU A 176 -10.10 18.85 -4.38
C GLU A 176 -10.21 17.43 -4.97
N ASN A 177 -10.80 17.32 -6.16
CA ASN A 177 -10.89 16.06 -6.90
C ASN A 177 -9.78 15.98 -7.94
N VAL A 178 -8.66 15.39 -7.56
CA VAL A 178 -7.47 15.28 -8.42
C VAL A 178 -7.42 13.91 -9.07
N THR A 179 -7.33 13.91 -10.41
CA THR A 179 -7.06 12.71 -11.20
C THR A 179 -5.73 12.84 -11.93
N ILE A 180 -4.86 11.85 -11.80
CA ILE A 180 -3.71 11.67 -12.70
C ILE A 180 -4.10 10.58 -13.71
N ASP A 181 -4.12 10.94 -14.98
CA ASP A 181 -4.39 10.00 -16.06
C ASP A 181 -3.09 9.58 -16.74
N VAL A 182 -2.76 8.30 -16.58
CA VAL A 182 -1.57 7.68 -17.18
C VAL A 182 -1.90 6.85 -18.42
N SER A 183 -3.15 6.91 -18.90
CA SER A 183 -3.60 6.18 -20.08
C SER A 183 -2.89 6.69 -21.33
N PRO A 184 -2.41 5.81 -22.23
CA PRO A 184 -1.78 6.23 -23.47
C PRO A 184 -2.84 6.71 -24.47
N ASP A 185 -2.88 8.00 -24.79
CA ASP A 185 -3.67 8.54 -25.91
C ASP A 185 -3.00 8.18 -27.25
N GLY A 186 -3.11 6.93 -27.68
CA GLY A 186 -2.59 6.46 -28.98
C GLY A 186 -1.05 6.54 -29.14
N GLY A 187 -0.33 6.84 -28.05
CA GLY A 187 1.13 6.95 -28.02
C GLY A 187 1.86 5.60 -27.99
N PRO A 188 3.21 5.61 -28.07
CA PRO A 188 4.02 4.40 -28.06
C PRO A 188 3.83 3.59 -26.78
N THR A 189 4.04 2.28 -26.90
CA THR A 189 3.80 1.31 -25.85
C THR A 189 4.92 1.31 -24.81
N PHE A 190 4.54 1.35 -23.54
CA PHE A 190 5.50 1.36 -22.43
C PHE A 190 5.70 -0.04 -21.87
N THR A 191 6.95 -0.42 -21.66
CA THR A 191 7.35 -1.74 -21.13
C THR A 191 7.75 -1.70 -19.66
N GLY A 192 8.02 -0.51 -19.10
CA GLY A 192 8.57 -0.29 -17.77
C GLY A 192 7.50 0.04 -16.74
N GLY A 193 6.69 1.06 -16.99
CA GLY A 193 5.56 1.49 -16.14
C GLY A 193 5.27 3.00 -16.24
N ALA A 194 4.16 3.47 -15.68
CA ALA A 194 3.82 4.90 -15.72
C ALA A 194 4.77 5.73 -14.84
N PHE A 195 5.01 5.28 -13.60
CA PHE A 195 6.00 5.86 -12.69
C PHE A 195 7.18 4.89 -12.52
N GLY A 196 8.36 5.30 -12.97
CA GLY A 196 9.59 4.51 -12.86
C GLY A 196 10.48 5.01 -11.72
N LEU A 197 10.44 4.36 -10.56
CA LEU A 197 11.26 4.67 -9.39
C LEU A 197 12.56 3.86 -9.44
N GLY A 198 13.59 4.45 -10.06
CA GLY A 198 14.92 3.87 -10.14
C GLY A 198 15.14 3.00 -11.37
N ASN A 199 16.11 3.41 -12.19
CA ASN A 199 16.79 2.55 -13.15
C ASN A 199 18.25 3.00 -13.25
N GLY A 200 19.17 2.17 -12.73
CA GLY A 200 20.53 2.05 -13.24
C GLY A 200 21.65 2.84 -12.57
N THR A 201 21.46 3.50 -11.41
CA THR A 201 22.56 4.08 -10.59
C THR A 201 22.07 4.90 -9.38
N ASN A 202 20.81 5.36 -9.40
CA ASN A 202 20.31 6.29 -8.39
C ASN A 202 19.61 5.54 -7.24
N ASN A 203 20.35 5.37 -6.15
CA ASN A 203 19.88 4.93 -4.84
C ASN A 203 18.51 5.56 -4.51
N GLY A 204 17.47 4.71 -4.43
CA GLY A 204 16.27 4.94 -3.62
C GLY A 204 15.64 6.33 -3.66
N SER A 205 14.73 6.57 -4.61
CA SER A 205 13.93 7.80 -4.59
C SER A 205 12.71 7.62 -3.69
N PRO A 206 12.53 8.45 -2.64
CA PRO A 206 11.28 8.42 -1.89
C PRO A 206 10.13 8.80 -2.82
N PHE A 207 8.95 8.25 -2.56
CA PHE A 207 7.75 8.58 -3.31
C PHE A 207 6.54 8.70 -2.39
N VAL A 208 5.75 9.74 -2.60
CA VAL A 208 4.51 9.96 -1.88
C VAL A 208 3.40 10.23 -2.89
N MET A 209 2.29 9.51 -2.78
CA MET A 209 1.04 9.83 -3.47
C MET A 209 -0.08 9.85 -2.43
N LYS A 210 -0.80 10.97 -2.35
CA LYS A 210 -1.86 11.17 -1.35
C LYS A 210 -3.07 11.87 -1.93
N ASN A 211 -4.26 11.40 -1.58
CA ASN A 211 -5.53 12.04 -1.97
C ASN A 211 -5.62 12.27 -3.49
N ILE A 212 -5.19 11.28 -4.27
CA ILE A 212 -5.18 11.34 -5.73
C ILE A 212 -5.88 10.10 -6.27
N ARG A 213 -6.73 10.29 -7.28
CA ARG A 213 -7.20 9.21 -8.15
C ARG A 213 -6.20 9.04 -9.29
N CYS A 214 -5.66 7.85 -9.47
CA CYS A 214 -4.79 7.51 -10.58
C CYS A 214 -5.54 6.53 -11.49
N ILE A 215 -5.77 6.93 -12.73
CA ILE A 215 -6.41 6.08 -13.74
C ILE A 215 -5.40 5.69 -14.80
N GLY A 216 -5.45 4.44 -15.25
CA GLY A 216 -4.61 3.96 -16.34
C GLY A 216 -5.27 2.81 -17.09
N THR A 217 -5.51 2.97 -18.38
CA THR A 217 -5.98 1.88 -19.24
C THR A 217 -4.87 1.39 -20.15
N CYS A 218 -4.67 0.08 -20.20
CA CYS A 218 -3.82 -0.53 -21.22
C CYS A 218 -4.61 -0.66 -22.55
N HIS A 219 -4.23 0.10 -23.58
CA HIS A 219 -4.81 -0.06 -24.92
C HIS A 219 -4.15 -1.16 -25.78
N GLN A 220 -3.28 -1.99 -25.23
CA GLN A 220 -2.55 -3.00 -26.00
C GLN A 220 -3.25 -4.37 -26.03
N PRO A 221 -3.62 -4.89 -27.21
CA PRO A 221 -4.17 -6.23 -27.35
C PRO A 221 -3.16 -7.36 -27.09
N THR A 222 -1.84 -7.10 -27.13
CA THR A 222 -0.83 -8.17 -26.99
C THR A 222 0.51 -7.70 -26.38
N GLY A 223 1.01 -8.46 -25.38
CA GLY A 223 2.45 -8.74 -25.31
C GLY A 223 3.37 -7.92 -24.38
N THR A 224 2.93 -6.82 -23.77
CA THR A 224 3.79 -6.01 -22.88
C THR A 224 3.16 -5.86 -21.50
N ALA A 225 3.87 -6.27 -20.44
CA ALA A 225 3.43 -6.01 -19.07
C ALA A 225 3.54 -4.52 -18.79
N GLN A 226 2.40 -3.94 -18.47
CA GLN A 226 2.33 -2.58 -17.99
C GLN A 226 2.24 -2.61 -16.47
N ARG A 227 2.94 -1.66 -15.87
CA ARG A 227 2.98 -1.45 -14.44
C ARG A 227 2.55 -0.04 -14.18
N LEU A 228 1.74 0.21 -13.16
CA LEU A 228 1.46 1.60 -12.82
C LEU A 228 2.72 2.23 -12.22
N VAL A 229 3.29 1.56 -11.23
CA VAL A 229 4.51 1.96 -10.54
C VAL A 229 5.51 0.82 -10.61
N LEU A 230 6.69 1.08 -11.15
CA LEU A 230 7.84 0.18 -11.05
C LEU A 230 8.87 0.74 -10.10
N VAL A 231 9.24 -0.05 -9.11
CA VAL A 231 10.28 0.27 -8.13
C VAL A 231 11.49 -0.62 -8.40
N GLY A 232 12.55 -0.03 -8.94
CA GLY A 232 13.79 -0.72 -9.29
C GLY A 232 14.68 -1.04 -8.08
N GLU A 233 14.83 -0.09 -7.15
CA GLU A 233 15.78 -0.17 -6.03
C GLU A 233 15.13 0.31 -4.71
N SER A 234 15.93 0.50 -3.64
CA SER A 234 15.46 0.78 -2.28
C SER A 234 14.75 2.12 -2.11
N SER A 235 13.48 2.19 -2.49
CA SER A 235 12.62 3.35 -2.24
C SER A 235 11.89 3.24 -0.91
N ASN A 236 11.69 4.39 -0.25
CA ASN A 236 10.62 4.54 0.71
C ASN A 236 9.38 5.00 -0.06
N MET A 237 8.21 4.44 0.25
CA MET A 237 6.96 4.87 -0.39
C MET A 237 5.85 5.08 0.62
N LEU A 238 5.02 6.10 0.37
CA LEU A 238 3.73 6.29 1.01
C LEU A 238 2.66 6.48 -0.05
N ILE A 239 1.73 5.55 -0.09
CA ILE A 239 0.52 5.62 -0.90
C ILE A 239 -0.66 5.62 0.08
N PHE A 240 -1.34 6.76 0.20
CA PHE A 240 -2.33 6.96 1.25
C PHE A 240 -3.57 7.70 0.77
N GLU A 241 -4.76 7.22 1.15
CA GLU A 241 -6.05 7.82 0.76
C GLU A 241 -6.15 8.06 -0.75
N SER A 242 -5.61 7.14 -1.56
CA SER A 242 -5.56 7.26 -3.01
C SER A 242 -6.41 6.18 -3.68
N THR A 243 -6.89 6.48 -4.87
CA THR A 243 -7.70 5.53 -5.66
C THR A 243 -6.93 5.15 -6.91
N PHE A 244 -6.90 3.87 -7.24
CA PHE A 244 -6.22 3.31 -8.41
C PHE A 244 -7.24 2.55 -9.25
N GLU A 245 -7.37 2.92 -10.52
CA GLU A 245 -8.37 2.33 -11.41
C GLU A 245 -7.84 2.10 -12.82
N GLY A 246 -8.49 1.18 -13.51
CA GLY A 246 -8.18 0.80 -14.88
C GLY A 246 -7.38 -0.50 -14.98
N GLN A 247 -6.88 -0.78 -16.17
CA GLN A 247 -6.32 -2.08 -16.49
C GLN A 247 -4.81 -2.00 -16.63
N VAL A 248 -4.10 -2.84 -15.87
CA VAL A 248 -2.72 -3.18 -16.19
C VAL A 248 -2.72 -4.22 -17.32
N GLY A 249 -1.83 -4.04 -18.30
CA GLY A 249 -1.75 -4.86 -19.51
C GLY A 249 -1.75 -6.36 -19.20
N PRO A 250 -2.28 -7.22 -20.10
CA PRO A 250 -2.40 -8.66 -19.87
C PRO A 250 -1.06 -9.34 -19.58
N GLY A 251 0.06 -8.70 -19.95
CA GLY A 251 1.40 -9.24 -19.85
C GLY A 251 1.57 -10.53 -20.66
N THR A 252 2.80 -11.00 -20.74
CA THR A 252 3.09 -12.40 -21.09
C THR A 252 3.81 -13.06 -19.92
N GLN A 253 3.89 -14.39 -19.93
CA GLN A 253 4.58 -15.13 -18.89
C GLN A 253 6.00 -14.56 -18.67
N GLY A 254 6.33 -14.24 -17.42
CA GLY A 254 7.62 -13.64 -17.03
C GLY A 254 7.66 -12.12 -17.05
N GLN A 255 6.62 -11.43 -17.53
CA GLN A 255 6.58 -9.97 -17.58
C GLN A 255 5.88 -9.30 -16.39
N ASN A 256 5.13 -10.06 -15.59
CA ASN A 256 4.72 -9.66 -14.24
C ASN A 256 3.89 -8.35 -14.16
N PRO A 257 2.75 -8.25 -14.86
CA PRO A 257 1.93 -7.03 -14.80
C PRO A 257 1.38 -6.83 -13.38
N SER A 258 1.49 -5.59 -12.88
CA SER A 258 1.02 -5.23 -11.53
C SER A 258 0.81 -3.74 -11.41
N TYR A 259 -0.09 -3.28 -10.53
CA TYR A 259 -0.15 -1.86 -10.19
C TYR A 259 1.18 -1.42 -9.57
N PHE A 260 1.66 -2.16 -8.57
CA PHE A 260 2.93 -1.87 -7.90
C PHE A 260 3.89 -3.05 -8.04
N GLN A 261 4.87 -2.91 -8.91
CA GLN A 261 5.97 -3.87 -8.96
C GLN A 261 7.17 -3.35 -8.20
N PHE A 262 7.68 -4.21 -7.33
CA PHE A 262 8.97 -4.05 -6.72
C PHE A 262 9.89 -5.11 -7.32
N ASN A 263 10.74 -4.70 -8.28
CA ASN A 263 11.73 -5.56 -8.93
C ASN A 263 12.77 -6.18 -7.99
N ARG A 264 13.47 -7.23 -8.42
CA ARG A 264 14.61 -7.72 -7.66
C ARG A 264 15.70 -6.64 -7.60
N ALA A 265 16.18 -6.32 -6.40
CA ALA A 265 17.33 -5.42 -6.26
C ALA A 265 18.57 -6.10 -6.85
N GLN A 266 19.36 -5.39 -7.66
CA GLN A 266 20.58 -5.95 -8.29
C GLN A 266 21.73 -6.17 -7.30
N SER A 267 21.61 -5.59 -6.10
CA SER A 267 22.50 -5.76 -4.95
C SER A 267 21.60 -5.97 -3.73
N ASN A 268 22.09 -6.66 -2.69
CA ASN A 268 21.36 -7.14 -1.48
C ASN A 268 20.68 -6.06 -0.61
N TYR A 269 20.10 -5.03 -1.21
CA TYR A 269 19.40 -3.97 -0.53
C TYR A 269 17.94 -4.35 -0.44
N ALA A 270 17.54 -4.80 0.75
CA ALA A 270 16.15 -4.84 1.14
C ALA A 270 15.52 -3.48 0.78
N LYS A 271 14.43 -3.52 0.00
CA LYS A 271 13.74 -2.29 -0.35
C LYS A 271 13.18 -1.65 0.91
N GLY A 272 13.24 -0.32 0.94
CA GLY A 272 12.98 0.51 2.12
C GLY A 272 11.55 0.40 2.66
N ARG A 273 11.17 1.38 3.47
CA ARG A 273 9.88 1.37 4.18
C ARG A 273 8.75 1.74 3.23
N ASN A 274 7.81 0.84 3.02
CA ASN A 274 6.70 1.03 2.08
C ASN A 274 5.37 0.96 2.82
N ILE A 275 4.52 1.96 2.59
CA ILE A 275 3.24 2.12 3.30
C ILE A 275 2.13 2.30 2.26
N PHE A 276 1.17 1.40 2.29
CA PHE A 276 -0.03 1.39 1.49
C PHE A 276 -1.24 1.38 2.42
N MET A 277 -1.83 2.56 2.66
CA MET A 277 -2.90 2.70 3.63
C MET A 277 -4.14 3.39 3.09
N ARG A 278 -5.33 2.83 3.35
CA ARG A 278 -6.62 3.46 3.00
C ARG A 278 -6.77 3.77 1.52
N ASN A 279 -6.28 2.88 0.66
CA ASN A 279 -6.41 3.05 -0.78
C ASN A 279 -7.59 2.24 -1.32
N ASN A 280 -8.20 2.74 -2.39
CA ASN A 280 -9.17 2.00 -3.19
C ASN A 280 -8.48 1.50 -4.46
N ILE A 281 -8.59 0.21 -4.75
CA ILE A 281 -8.06 -0.41 -5.96
C ILE A 281 -9.22 -1.06 -6.70
N ASN A 282 -9.56 -0.51 -7.85
CA ASN A 282 -10.72 -0.90 -8.64
C ASN A 282 -10.27 -1.45 -9.99
N ASP A 283 -11.07 -2.36 -10.54
CA ASP A 283 -10.89 -2.94 -11.86
C ASP A 283 -9.51 -3.57 -12.06
N LEU A 284 -9.04 -4.32 -11.05
CA LEU A 284 -7.79 -5.08 -11.13
C LEU A 284 -7.91 -6.23 -12.15
N ASN A 285 -7.89 -5.89 -13.43
CA ASN A 285 -7.89 -6.85 -14.51
C ASN A 285 -6.45 -7.27 -14.79
N ASN A 286 -6.21 -8.58 -14.80
CA ASN A 286 -4.98 -9.26 -15.20
C ASN A 286 -3.80 -9.10 -14.23
N TYR A 287 -3.79 -9.92 -13.18
CA TYR A 287 -2.68 -10.19 -12.25
C TYR A 287 -2.71 -9.42 -10.93
N MET A 288 -1.86 -8.42 -10.71
CA MET A 288 -1.38 -8.14 -9.34
C MET A 288 -1.64 -6.71 -8.87
N PHE A 289 -2.15 -6.56 -7.64
CA PHE A 289 -2.11 -5.25 -7.01
C PHE A 289 -0.66 -4.92 -6.66
N SER A 290 0.05 -5.84 -6.00
CA SER A 290 1.49 -5.70 -5.78
C SER A 290 2.26 -7.00 -5.99
N GLU A 291 3.37 -6.92 -6.71
CA GLU A 291 4.38 -7.98 -6.81
C GLU A 291 5.72 -7.53 -6.21
N ILE A 292 6.27 -8.35 -5.33
CA ILE A 292 7.34 -7.94 -4.42
C ILE A 292 8.51 -8.93 -4.44
N TYR A 293 9.66 -8.50 -4.96
CA TYR A 293 10.85 -9.35 -5.14
C TYR A 293 11.96 -9.21 -4.09
N ASP A 294 11.87 -8.27 -3.16
CA ASP A 294 12.78 -8.11 -2.01
C ASP A 294 12.31 -6.84 -1.29
N MET A 295 11.86 -6.92 -0.05
CA MET A 295 11.37 -5.76 0.68
C MET A 295 11.40 -6.00 2.18
N GLU A 296 11.60 -4.92 2.92
CA GLU A 296 11.59 -4.92 4.37
C GLU A 296 10.71 -3.79 4.89
N GLN A 297 10.04 -4.02 6.04
CA GLN A 297 9.25 -2.99 6.74
C GLN A 297 8.13 -2.41 5.86
N CYS A 298 7.22 -3.29 5.45
CA CYS A 298 6.09 -2.91 4.62
C CYS A 298 4.75 -3.06 5.33
N VAL A 299 3.86 -2.09 5.13
CA VAL A 299 2.50 -2.09 5.64
C VAL A 299 1.52 -1.97 4.49
N PHE A 300 0.65 -2.97 4.33
CA PHE A 300 -0.55 -2.94 3.51
C PHE A 300 -1.75 -2.95 4.44
N GLN A 301 -2.37 -1.79 4.68
CA GLN A 301 -3.41 -1.68 5.68
C GLN A 301 -4.65 -0.91 5.23
N SER A 302 -5.83 -1.42 5.58
CA SER A 302 -7.10 -0.75 5.29
C SER A 302 -7.34 -0.43 3.81
N ASN A 303 -6.81 -1.23 2.89
CA ASN A 303 -7.09 -1.04 1.46
C ASN A 303 -8.36 -1.79 1.06
N ILE A 304 -9.15 -1.23 0.15
CA ILE A 304 -10.32 -1.85 -0.46
C ILE A 304 -9.97 -2.23 -1.89
N ILE A 305 -10.21 -3.49 -2.24
CA ILE A 305 -9.82 -4.06 -3.52
C ILE A 305 -11.05 -4.69 -4.20
N SER A 306 -11.28 -4.34 -5.46
CA SER A 306 -12.44 -4.81 -6.22
C SER A 306 -12.17 -4.94 -7.73
N GLY A 307 -13.07 -5.64 -8.42
CA GLY A 307 -13.06 -5.78 -9.87
C GLY A 307 -11.97 -6.70 -10.40
N THR A 308 -11.67 -7.81 -9.70
CA THR A 308 -10.70 -8.79 -10.20
C THR A 308 -11.38 -9.80 -11.14
N THR A 309 -10.91 -9.89 -12.40
CA THR A 309 -11.63 -10.62 -13.46
C THR A 309 -10.77 -11.51 -14.38
N SER A 310 -9.50 -11.75 -14.05
CA SER A 310 -8.55 -12.49 -14.91
C SER A 310 -8.39 -14.00 -14.63
N GLY A 311 -8.93 -14.51 -13.53
CA GLY A 311 -8.77 -15.90 -13.07
C GLY A 311 -7.35 -16.26 -12.59
N ILE A 312 -6.44 -15.28 -12.54
CA ILE A 312 -5.05 -15.45 -12.09
C ILE A 312 -4.60 -14.31 -11.15
N SER A 313 -5.55 -13.53 -10.62
CA SER A 313 -5.21 -12.32 -9.89
C SER A 313 -4.57 -12.63 -8.53
N ARG A 314 -3.52 -11.90 -8.15
CA ARG A 314 -2.85 -12.01 -6.84
C ARG A 314 -2.78 -10.64 -6.21
N LEU A 315 -3.50 -10.38 -5.12
CA LEU A 315 -3.53 -9.02 -4.59
C LEU A 315 -2.18 -8.60 -4.01
N VAL A 316 -1.66 -9.36 -3.04
CA VAL A 316 -0.32 -9.15 -2.49
C VAL A 316 0.52 -10.38 -2.79
N TYR A 317 1.50 -10.23 -3.68
CA TYR A 317 2.41 -11.29 -4.07
C TYR A 317 3.82 -11.05 -3.54
N LEU A 318 4.17 -11.72 -2.45
CA LEU A 318 5.52 -11.79 -1.90
C LEU A 318 6.26 -12.91 -2.61
N LYS A 319 7.22 -12.56 -3.45
CA LYS A 319 7.92 -13.50 -4.32
C LYS A 319 9.25 -13.94 -3.76
N GLU A 320 10.01 -13.01 -3.20
CA GLU A 320 11.40 -13.23 -2.76
C GLU A 320 11.76 -12.36 -1.55
N LEU A 321 12.57 -12.94 -0.64
CA LEU A 321 13.34 -12.29 0.43
C LEU A 321 12.61 -11.19 1.23
N SER A 322 11.29 -11.32 1.38
CA SER A 322 10.47 -10.31 2.04
C SER A 322 10.45 -10.54 3.55
N ARG A 323 10.62 -9.48 4.35
CA ARG A 323 10.63 -9.57 5.82
C ARG A 323 9.94 -8.38 6.49
N GLN A 324 9.42 -8.59 7.70
CA GLN A 324 8.77 -7.54 8.49
C GLN A 324 7.61 -6.90 7.69
N PHE A 325 6.57 -7.71 7.42
CA PHE A 325 5.37 -7.29 6.69
C PHE A 325 4.16 -7.28 7.60
N ALA A 326 3.33 -6.26 7.47
CA ALA A 326 1.99 -6.21 8.04
C ALA A 326 0.96 -6.02 6.93
N ILE A 327 0.15 -7.06 6.68
CA ILE A 327 -0.99 -7.04 5.77
C ILE A 327 -2.23 -7.06 6.65
N ARG A 328 -2.82 -5.90 6.95
CA ARG A 328 -3.85 -5.77 8.00
C ARG A 328 -5.12 -5.06 7.58
N GLY A 329 -6.28 -5.55 8.01
CA GLY A 329 -7.53 -4.80 7.83
C GLY A 329 -7.89 -4.49 6.38
N ASN A 330 -7.37 -5.22 5.39
CA ASN A 330 -7.73 -5.00 3.99
C ASN A 330 -9.06 -5.72 3.68
N THR A 331 -9.82 -5.17 2.74
CA THR A 331 -11.03 -5.79 2.20
C THR A 331 -10.87 -6.12 0.72
N SER A 332 -11.20 -7.34 0.33
CA SER A 332 -11.49 -7.66 -1.07
C SER A 332 -12.98 -7.99 -1.25
N LEU A 333 -13.57 -7.48 -2.34
CA LEU A 333 -14.98 -7.67 -2.66
C LEU A 333 -15.24 -8.87 -3.58
N ASP A 334 -14.26 -9.25 -4.41
CA ASP A 334 -14.43 -10.18 -5.52
C ASP A 334 -13.09 -10.72 -6.07
N THR A 335 -12.19 -11.21 -5.20
CA THR A 335 -10.93 -11.81 -5.69
C THR A 335 -11.17 -13.13 -6.41
N ASP A 336 -10.67 -13.25 -7.64
CA ASP A 336 -10.89 -14.39 -8.51
C ASP A 336 -9.77 -15.44 -8.50
N SER A 337 -8.68 -15.23 -7.74
CA SER A 337 -7.64 -16.25 -7.59
C SER A 337 -6.96 -16.27 -6.22
N ILE A 338 -6.06 -15.32 -5.91
CA ILE A 338 -5.31 -15.33 -4.65
C ILE A 338 -5.31 -13.95 -3.99
N CYS A 339 -5.67 -13.87 -2.70
CA CYS A 339 -5.54 -12.59 -1.97
C CYS A 339 -4.10 -12.34 -1.56
N VAL A 340 -3.48 -13.28 -0.84
CA VAL A 340 -2.08 -13.17 -0.41
C VAL A 340 -1.32 -14.40 -0.88
N PHE A 341 -0.25 -14.20 -1.65
CA PHE A 341 0.64 -15.27 -2.07
C PHE A 341 2.04 -15.01 -1.56
N ILE A 342 2.55 -15.93 -0.73
CA ILE A 342 3.90 -15.92 -0.18
C ILE A 342 4.67 -17.09 -0.82
N ASP A 343 5.47 -16.81 -1.85
CA ASP A 343 6.14 -17.81 -2.68
C ASP A 343 7.50 -18.22 -2.15
N SER A 344 7.59 -19.39 -1.53
CA SER A 344 8.84 -19.92 -0.97
C SER A 344 9.83 -20.49 -1.98
N SER A 345 9.62 -20.38 -3.29
CA SER A 345 10.50 -21.05 -4.27
C SER A 345 11.94 -20.53 -4.27
N VAL A 346 12.18 -19.34 -3.72
CA VAL A 346 13.38 -18.55 -4.03
C VAL A 346 13.95 -17.76 -2.85
N GLY A 347 13.36 -17.84 -1.65
CA GLY A 347 13.86 -17.11 -0.49
C GLY A 347 13.24 -17.47 0.85
N GLN A 348 13.86 -16.94 1.92
CA GLN A 348 13.34 -17.02 3.29
C GLN A 348 12.46 -15.79 3.58
N TYR A 349 11.31 -16.04 4.20
CA TYR A 349 10.42 -15.00 4.73
C TYR A 349 10.55 -14.95 6.24
N THR A 350 10.43 -13.77 6.85
CA THR A 350 10.44 -13.63 8.32
C THR A 350 9.52 -12.50 8.75
N ASP A 351 8.84 -12.66 9.89
CA ASP A 351 7.97 -11.66 10.50
C ASP A 351 6.88 -11.16 9.53
N ILE A 352 6.16 -12.09 8.89
CA ILE A 352 5.03 -11.75 8.02
C ILE A 352 3.72 -11.90 8.81
N GLN A 353 3.00 -10.81 8.97
CA GLN A 353 1.71 -10.77 9.67
C GLN A 353 0.60 -10.49 8.68
N VAL A 354 -0.38 -11.39 8.61
CA VAL A 354 -1.61 -11.22 7.82
C VAL A 354 -2.78 -11.26 8.79
N GLU A 355 -3.37 -10.09 9.09
CA GLU A 355 -4.29 -9.98 10.24
C GLU A 355 -5.55 -9.15 9.97
N TYR A 356 -6.68 -9.52 10.58
CA TYR A 356 -7.92 -8.72 10.54
C TYR A 356 -8.48 -8.40 9.14
N ASN A 357 -8.04 -9.09 8.10
CA ASN A 357 -8.48 -8.81 6.74
C ASN A 357 -9.83 -9.51 6.44
N ASN A 358 -10.59 -8.96 5.48
CA ASN A 358 -11.86 -9.49 5.02
C ASN A 358 -11.81 -9.82 3.51
N TRP A 359 -11.71 -11.09 3.17
CA TRP A 359 -11.50 -11.54 1.80
C TRP A 359 -12.72 -12.24 1.25
N LYS A 360 -13.39 -11.61 0.29
CA LYS A 360 -14.46 -12.25 -0.47
C LYS A 360 -13.93 -12.71 -1.82
N MET A 361 -14.01 -14.00 -2.08
CA MET A 361 -13.64 -14.57 -3.38
C MET A 361 -14.80 -14.44 -4.36
N ALA A 362 -14.49 -14.18 -5.64
CA ALA A 362 -15.46 -14.15 -6.73
C ALA A 362 -15.97 -15.56 -7.08
N THR A 363 -15.10 -16.57 -6.96
CA THR A 363 -15.37 -17.97 -7.28
C THR A 363 -15.06 -18.86 -6.08
N THR A 364 -15.93 -19.85 -5.85
CA THR A 364 -15.75 -20.83 -4.78
C THR A 364 -14.55 -21.73 -5.08
N GLY A 365 -13.67 -21.94 -4.10
CA GLY A 365 -12.49 -22.81 -4.22
C GLY A 365 -11.18 -22.09 -4.54
N GLU A 366 -11.23 -20.79 -4.75
CA GLU A 366 -10.03 -19.95 -4.86
C GLU A 366 -9.32 -19.76 -3.51
N ARG A 367 -8.12 -19.17 -3.51
CA ARG A 367 -7.22 -19.22 -2.36
C ARG A 367 -7.17 -17.87 -1.64
N PHE A 368 -7.42 -17.88 -0.34
CA PHE A 368 -7.22 -16.70 0.49
C PHE A 368 -5.71 -16.45 0.68
N VAL A 369 -5.01 -17.35 1.36
CA VAL A 369 -3.55 -17.30 1.51
C VAL A 369 -2.95 -18.53 0.89
N VAL A 370 -1.91 -18.33 0.09
CA VAL A 370 -0.99 -19.41 -0.31
C VAL A 370 0.34 -19.17 0.35
N VAL A 371 0.77 -20.12 1.16
CA VAL A 371 2.11 -20.14 1.74
C VAL A 371 2.90 -21.27 1.11
N GLY A 372 3.95 -20.90 0.39
CA GLY A 372 4.92 -21.81 -0.19
C GLY A 372 4.71 -22.13 -1.67
N SER A 373 5.68 -22.85 -2.23
CA SER A 373 5.72 -23.32 -3.61
C SER A 373 6.04 -24.82 -3.66
N THR A 374 6.35 -25.38 -4.83
CA THR A 374 6.79 -26.78 -4.96
C THR A 374 8.20 -27.04 -4.40
N GLY A 375 8.90 -26.04 -3.87
CA GLY A 375 10.28 -26.15 -3.36
C GLY A 375 10.39 -26.36 -1.85
N THR A 376 11.50 -26.96 -1.39
CA THR A 376 11.75 -27.35 0.02
C THR A 376 12.26 -26.22 0.93
N VAL A 377 12.15 -24.95 0.53
CA VAL A 377 12.73 -23.84 1.31
C VAL A 377 11.87 -23.57 2.55
N PRO A 378 12.46 -23.48 3.75
CA PRO A 378 11.79 -23.03 4.95
C PRO A 378 11.04 -21.72 4.74
N VAL A 379 9.78 -21.69 5.12
CA VAL A 379 9.01 -20.47 5.20
C VAL A 379 9.15 -19.99 6.64
N GLY A 380 9.81 -18.85 6.92
CA GLY A 380 10.02 -18.42 8.30
C GLY A 380 8.72 -17.93 8.97
N ASP A 381 8.84 -17.09 9.99
CA ASP A 381 7.70 -16.77 10.87
C ASP A 381 6.56 -16.07 10.11
N ILE A 382 5.43 -16.76 9.98
CA ILE A 382 4.20 -16.25 9.38
C ILE A 382 3.07 -16.36 10.41
N GLN A 383 2.46 -15.23 10.72
CA GLN A 383 1.29 -15.13 11.57
C GLN A 383 0.06 -14.80 10.73
N LEU A 384 -0.91 -15.72 10.72
CA LEU A 384 -2.24 -15.49 10.16
C LEU A 384 -3.23 -15.35 11.31
N SER A 385 -3.75 -14.15 11.58
CA SER A 385 -4.64 -13.94 12.73
C SER A 385 -5.95 -13.21 12.38
N ARG A 386 -7.09 -13.65 12.90
CA ARG A 386 -8.38 -12.91 12.83
C ARG A 386 -8.82 -12.52 11.41
N ASN A 387 -8.40 -13.26 10.38
CA ASN A 387 -8.85 -13.03 9.01
C ASN A 387 -10.23 -13.67 8.80
N THR A 388 -11.06 -13.05 7.96
CA THR A 388 -12.31 -13.63 7.46
C THR A 388 -12.15 -13.93 5.98
N ALA A 389 -12.46 -15.16 5.56
CA ALA A 389 -12.46 -15.56 4.15
C ALA A 389 -13.81 -16.16 3.75
N THR A 390 -14.45 -15.59 2.73
CA THR A 390 -15.73 -16.06 2.16
C THR A 390 -15.49 -16.64 0.77
N GLY A 391 -15.86 -17.91 0.56
CA GLY A 391 -15.71 -18.62 -0.72
C GLY A 391 -14.32 -19.21 -1.00
N GLY A 392 -13.30 -18.86 -0.19
CA GLY A 392 -11.91 -19.29 -0.39
C GLY A 392 -11.41 -20.40 0.55
N VAL A 393 -10.22 -20.91 0.23
CA VAL A 393 -9.43 -21.86 1.06
C VAL A 393 -8.09 -21.25 1.47
N ILE A 394 -7.54 -21.67 2.61
CA ILE A 394 -6.12 -21.45 2.94
C ILE A 394 -5.35 -22.64 2.36
N GLN A 395 -4.31 -22.38 1.57
CA GLN A 395 -3.48 -23.43 0.99
C GLN A 395 -2.02 -23.31 1.45
N PHE A 396 -1.45 -24.44 1.85
CA PHE A 396 -0.03 -24.58 2.10
C PHE A 396 0.58 -25.49 1.03
N ARG A 397 1.72 -25.10 0.45
CA ARG A 397 2.40 -25.89 -0.59
C ARG A 397 3.85 -26.15 -0.22
N GLY A 398 4.24 -27.42 -0.29
CA GLY A 398 5.64 -27.85 -0.40
C GLY A 398 6.58 -27.40 0.71
N THR A 399 6.09 -27.03 1.89
CA THR A 399 6.94 -26.58 3.00
C THR A 399 7.70 -27.79 3.59
N GLY A 400 8.82 -28.15 2.97
CA GLY A 400 9.65 -29.33 3.28
C GLY A 400 10.40 -29.30 4.62
N GLY A 401 9.90 -28.56 5.61
CA GLY A 401 10.47 -28.50 6.95
C GLY A 401 11.22 -27.19 7.22
N GLY A 402 10.49 -26.16 7.62
CA GLY A 402 11.13 -25.07 8.36
C GLY A 402 10.27 -23.82 8.45
N GLY A 403 10.09 -23.39 9.71
CA GLY A 403 9.49 -22.15 10.18
C GLY A 403 8.02 -22.28 10.60
N PRO A 404 7.64 -21.71 11.76
CA PRO A 404 6.28 -21.83 12.27
C PRO A 404 5.35 -20.97 11.43
N VAL A 405 4.33 -21.60 10.84
CA VAL A 405 3.12 -20.87 10.46
C VAL A 405 2.17 -20.98 11.64
N ASN A 406 1.84 -19.83 12.23
CA ASN A 406 0.87 -19.74 13.31
C ASN A 406 -0.45 -19.21 12.77
N ILE A 407 -1.53 -19.94 13.01
CA ILE A 407 -2.87 -19.58 12.55
C ILE A 407 -3.78 -19.49 13.75
N GLN A 408 -4.33 -18.29 13.97
CA GLN A 408 -5.11 -17.97 15.16
C GLN A 408 -6.41 -17.23 14.82
N ASP A 409 -7.54 -17.70 15.32
CA ASP A 409 -8.84 -16.99 15.25
C ASP A 409 -9.30 -16.63 13.83
N CYS A 410 -8.87 -17.36 12.80
CA CYS A 410 -9.32 -17.15 11.42
C CYS A 410 -10.69 -17.79 11.18
N ILE A 411 -11.57 -17.06 10.48
CA ILE A 411 -12.94 -17.50 10.15
C ILE A 411 -13.02 -17.83 8.67
N ARG A 412 -13.63 -18.98 8.36
CA ARG A 412 -13.91 -19.42 7.00
C ARG A 412 -15.42 -19.57 6.80
N GLN A 413 -15.92 -18.95 5.74
CA GLN A 413 -17.32 -19.05 5.31
C GLN A 413 -17.36 -19.71 3.93
N THR A 414 -17.76 -20.97 3.87
CA THR A 414 -17.95 -21.69 2.60
C THR A 414 -19.42 -21.97 2.34
N SER A 415 -19.84 -21.84 1.09
CA SER A 415 -20.97 -22.63 0.59
C SER A 415 -20.58 -24.12 0.61
N GLU A 416 -21.51 -24.99 1.00
CA GLU A 416 -21.34 -26.44 1.20
C GLU A 416 -20.36 -27.13 0.22
N GLY A 417 -19.45 -27.96 0.74
CA GLY A 417 -18.74 -28.98 -0.06
C GLY A 417 -17.25 -28.78 -0.37
N VAL A 418 -16.59 -27.70 0.06
CA VAL A 418 -15.14 -27.51 -0.17
C VAL A 418 -14.32 -28.01 1.01
N SER A 419 -13.71 -29.21 0.89
CA SER A 419 -12.78 -29.75 1.89
C SER A 419 -11.57 -28.81 2.06
N GLY A 420 -11.22 -28.57 3.33
CA GLY A 420 -10.99 -27.20 3.79
C GLY A 420 -9.57 -26.69 3.90
N ILE A 421 -8.56 -27.56 3.92
CA ILE A 421 -7.16 -27.18 3.96
C ILE A 421 -6.43 -28.30 3.21
N ASP A 422 -5.64 -27.94 2.21
CA ASP A 422 -4.77 -28.89 1.51
C ASP A 422 -3.49 -29.07 2.35
N GLU A 423 -3.57 -29.96 3.33
CA GLU A 423 -2.50 -30.20 4.31
C GLU A 423 -1.47 -31.19 3.76
N THR A 424 -0.32 -30.68 3.34
CA THR A 424 0.88 -31.50 3.08
C THR A 424 2.05 -31.13 4.01
N VAL A 425 1.78 -30.48 5.16
CA VAL A 425 2.78 -29.70 5.91
C VAL A 425 2.95 -30.14 7.37
N VAL A 426 4.21 -30.20 7.81
CA VAL A 426 4.63 -30.40 9.21
C VAL A 426 4.97 -29.03 9.85
N GLY A 427 4.47 -28.73 11.05
CA GLY A 427 4.87 -27.55 11.84
C GLY A 427 3.87 -26.40 11.93
N ILE A 428 2.61 -26.61 11.56
CA ILE A 428 1.52 -25.63 11.72
C ILE A 428 0.95 -25.73 13.14
N THR A 429 0.85 -24.60 13.83
CA THR A 429 0.09 -24.52 15.10
C THR A 429 -1.30 -23.95 14.80
N TRP A 430 -2.33 -24.73 15.09
CA TRP A 430 -3.72 -24.35 14.87
C TRP A 430 -4.38 -23.92 16.17
N ASN A 431 -4.83 -22.67 16.21
CA ASN A 431 -5.69 -22.18 17.28
C ASN A 431 -7.02 -21.69 16.67
N LEU A 432 -8.05 -22.54 16.77
CA LEU A 432 -9.46 -22.23 16.50
C LEU A 432 -9.77 -21.70 15.08
N ILE A 433 -10.02 -22.61 14.13
CA ILE A 433 -10.73 -22.28 12.88
C ILE A 433 -12.20 -22.59 13.05
N ARG A 434 -13.07 -21.69 12.59
CA ARG A 434 -14.51 -21.92 12.57
C ARG A 434 -14.99 -21.98 11.14
N ASP A 435 -15.42 -23.17 10.74
CA ASP A 435 -16.25 -23.35 9.56
C ASP A 435 -17.69 -23.04 9.96
N SER A 436 -18.22 -21.89 9.50
CA SER A 436 -19.62 -21.54 9.73
C SER A 436 -20.35 -21.51 8.39
N GLN A 437 -21.43 -22.29 8.25
CA GLN A 437 -22.25 -22.32 7.04
C GLN A 437 -23.23 -21.14 6.92
N ALA A 438 -23.38 -20.29 7.95
CA ALA A 438 -24.42 -19.27 7.96
C ALA A 438 -24.19 -18.10 8.95
N ALA A 439 -22.94 -17.76 9.31
CA ALA A 439 -22.72 -16.65 10.24
C ALA A 439 -22.42 -15.35 9.48
N SER A 440 -23.38 -14.43 9.39
CA SER A 440 -23.14 -13.03 9.03
C SER A 440 -22.45 -12.24 10.15
N GLY A 441 -21.77 -12.92 11.09
CA GLY A 441 -21.13 -12.35 12.28
C GLY A 441 -19.93 -13.17 12.75
N ILE A 442 -19.09 -12.57 13.60
CA ILE A 442 -17.93 -13.23 14.24
C ILE A 442 -18.45 -14.14 15.34
N VAL A 443 -17.94 -15.35 15.49
CA VAL A 443 -18.31 -16.20 16.61
C VAL A 443 -17.21 -16.12 17.68
N ASP A 444 -17.53 -15.74 18.93
CA ASP A 444 -16.56 -15.52 20.02
C ASP A 444 -15.96 -16.82 20.57
N VAL A 445 -14.89 -16.78 21.36
CA VAL A 445 -14.24 -17.98 21.98
C VAL A 445 -15.22 -18.95 22.71
N ASN A 446 -16.44 -18.52 23.03
CA ASN A 446 -17.50 -19.31 23.66
C ASN A 446 -18.62 -19.78 22.69
N ASN A 447 -18.38 -19.69 21.39
CA ASN A 447 -19.30 -20.09 20.32
C ASN A 447 -20.59 -19.23 20.22
N LYS A 448 -20.56 -17.98 20.68
CA LYS A 448 -21.66 -17.02 20.48
C LYS A 448 -21.48 -16.19 19.22
N LEU A 449 -22.54 -16.08 18.42
CA LEU A 449 -22.62 -15.18 17.28
C LEU A 449 -22.56 -13.72 17.80
N ILE A 450 -21.48 -13.03 17.49
CA ILE A 450 -21.27 -11.60 17.76
C ILE A 450 -21.44 -10.85 16.44
N ASP A 451 -22.39 -9.92 16.46
CA ASP A 451 -22.60 -8.97 15.38
C ASP A 451 -21.40 -8.01 15.29
N ARG A 452 -20.79 -7.87 14.11
CA ARG A 452 -19.50 -7.16 13.89
C ARG A 452 -19.55 -5.72 14.40
N ILE A 453 -20.75 -5.13 14.40
CA ILE A 453 -21.02 -3.70 14.63
C ILE A 453 -21.01 -3.32 16.11
N THR A 454 -21.31 -4.24 17.05
CA THR A 454 -21.59 -3.84 18.44
C THR A 454 -20.43 -3.99 19.43
N ASN A 455 -19.40 -4.81 19.16
CA ASN A 455 -18.35 -5.06 20.16
C ASN A 455 -16.89 -4.85 19.74
N LEU A 456 -16.54 -4.75 18.45
CA LEU A 456 -15.19 -4.28 18.08
C LEU A 456 -14.99 -2.79 18.43
N GLY A 457 -16.09 -2.02 18.49
CA GLY A 457 -16.10 -0.66 19.06
C GLY A 457 -16.11 -0.62 20.60
N ARG A 458 -16.30 -1.76 21.28
CA ARG A 458 -16.33 -1.84 22.75
C ARG A 458 -15.05 -2.44 23.33
N LEU A 459 -14.35 -3.30 22.59
CA LEU A 459 -13.04 -3.84 22.99
C LEU A 459 -11.87 -2.88 22.70
N GLY A 460 -12.06 -1.88 21.84
CA GLY A 460 -11.17 -0.70 21.75
C GLY A 460 -11.37 0.32 22.87
N ALA A 461 -12.33 0.06 23.76
CA ALA A 461 -12.63 0.83 24.95
C ALA A 461 -12.86 -0.13 26.12
N GLU A 462 -11.81 -0.83 26.57
CA GLU A 462 -11.71 -1.15 27.99
C GLU A 462 -11.55 0.16 28.77
N VAL A 463 -12.65 0.91 28.85
CA VAL A 463 -12.91 1.75 30.01
C VAL A 463 -12.93 0.78 31.17
N SER A 464 -12.04 1.03 32.11
CA SER A 464 -11.91 0.36 33.38
C SER A 464 -13.28 0.23 34.07
N ASP A 465 -13.94 -0.91 33.91
CA ASP A 465 -14.99 -1.34 34.81
C ASP A 465 -14.32 -2.17 35.92
N ASN A 466 -13.83 -1.47 36.95
CA ASN A 466 -13.82 -1.99 38.31
C ASN A 466 -14.17 -0.84 39.27
N PRO A 467 -15.04 -1.07 40.27
CA PRO A 467 -15.56 -0.04 41.16
C PRO A 467 -14.51 0.63 42.05
#